data_AF-A0A832ZPS6-F1
#
_entry.id   AF-A0A832ZPS6-F1
#
_cell.length_a   1.000
_cell.length_b   1.000
_cell.length_c   1.000
_cell.angle_alpha   90.00
_cell.angle_beta   90.00
_cell.angle_gamma   90.00
#
_symmetry.space_group_name_H-M   'P 1'
#
loop_
_entity.id
_entity.type
_entity.pdbx_description
1 polymer ?
#
loop_
_entity_poly.entity_id
_entity_poly.type
_entity_poly.pdbx_seq_one_letter_code
_entity_poly.pdbx_strand_id
1 'polypeptide(L)'
;MSEVTLLLNTLRAYLKSNGLKILNLAKATGQSHINIALRGLFWYYSSTAEYPKLMDVIEKILHNADMKIELEKYGIVIVKINDEYYLRMEVSTLEKLVKEAIGEK
;
A
#
# COMPACT_ATOMS: atom_id res chain seq x y z
N MET A 1 3.24 -5.45 -16.68
CA MET A 1 3.08 -5.48 -15.20
C MET A 1 1.90 -4.57 -14.91
N SER A 2 0.87 -5.00 -14.16
CA SER A 2 -0.30 -4.13 -13.90
C SER A 2 0.04 -2.99 -12.94
N GLU A 3 -0.74 -1.93 -12.98
CA GLU A 3 -0.68 -0.76 -12.09
C GLU A 3 -0.84 -1.18 -10.63
N VAL A 4 -1.79 -2.08 -10.37
CA VAL A 4 -2.01 -2.69 -9.06
C VAL A 4 -0.76 -3.45 -8.61
N THR A 5 -0.14 -4.23 -9.51
CA THR A 5 1.12 -4.94 -9.21
C THR A 5 2.25 -3.98 -8.90
N LEU A 6 2.37 -2.85 -9.62
CA LEU A 6 3.37 -1.82 -9.35
C LEU A 6 3.17 -1.19 -7.96
N LEU A 7 1.93 -0.88 -7.59
CA LEU A 7 1.60 -0.37 -6.26
C LEU A 7 1.92 -1.40 -5.16
N LEU A 8 1.53 -2.66 -5.35
CA LEU A 8 1.77 -3.73 -4.38
C LEU A 8 3.27 -4.02 -4.21
N ASN A 9 4.05 -4.00 -5.28
CA ASN A 9 5.51 -4.14 -5.20
C ASN A 9 6.15 -2.98 -4.43
N THR A 10 5.69 -1.76 -4.67
CA THR A 10 6.14 -0.57 -3.94
C THR A 10 5.80 -0.66 -2.45
N LEU A 11 4.57 -1.06 -2.13
CA LEU A 11 4.14 -1.30 -0.76
C LEU A 11 4.96 -2.41 -0.09
N ARG A 12 5.22 -3.52 -0.78
CA ARG A 12 6.04 -4.62 -0.26
C ARG A 12 7.46 -4.14 0.06
N ALA A 13 8.08 -3.36 -0.83
CA ALA A 13 9.40 -2.77 -0.58
C ALA A 13 9.39 -1.84 0.65
N TYR A 14 8.37 -1.00 0.80
CA TYR A 14 8.18 -0.16 1.98
C TYR A 14 8.02 -0.98 3.27
N LEU A 15 7.19 -2.03 3.23
CA LEU A 15 6.91 -2.88 4.39
C LEU A 15 8.11 -3.74 4.79
N LYS A 16 9.00 -4.08 3.87
CA LYS A 16 10.24 -4.79 4.20
C LYS A 16 11.12 -3.98 5.19
N SER A 17 11.14 -2.66 5.06
CA SER A 17 11.91 -1.78 5.95
C SER A 17 11.13 -1.31 7.17
N ASN A 18 9.82 -1.08 7.03
CA ASN A 18 9.02 -0.36 8.04
C ASN A 18 7.92 -1.21 8.68
N GLY A 19 7.57 -2.34 8.07
CA GLY A 19 6.35 -3.10 8.34
C GLY A 19 6.24 -3.61 9.77
N LEU A 20 7.29 -4.23 10.30
CA LEU A 20 7.30 -4.76 11.68
C LEU A 20 7.05 -3.67 12.72
N LYS A 21 7.69 -2.51 12.56
CA LYS A 21 7.51 -1.37 13.47
C LYS A 21 6.07 -0.85 13.44
N ILE A 22 5.51 -0.69 12.24
CA ILE A 22 4.13 -0.22 12.06
C ILE A 22 3.15 -1.23 12.66
N LEU A 23 3.34 -2.51 12.37
CA LEU A 23 2.48 -3.59 12.87
C LEU A 23 2.48 -3.65 14.41
N ASN A 24 3.66 -3.56 15.02
CA ASN A 24 3.78 -3.57 16.49
C ASN A 24 3.09 -2.36 17.12
N LEU A 25 3.26 -1.16 16.55
CA LEU A 25 2.58 0.05 17.04
C LEU A 25 1.05 -0.05 16.89
N ALA A 26 0.57 -0.53 15.74
CA ALA A 26 -0.86 -0.70 15.50
C ALA A 26 -1.48 -1.69 16.49
N LYS A 27 -0.81 -2.84 16.74
CA LYS A 27 -1.25 -3.84 17.73
C LYS A 27 -1.22 -3.28 19.15
N ALA A 28 -0.14 -2.60 19.54
CA ALA A 28 0.01 -2.05 20.90
C ALA A 28 -1.02 -0.94 21.21
N THR A 29 -1.49 -0.23 20.20
CA THR A 29 -2.49 0.85 20.34
C THR A 29 -3.92 0.39 20.11
N GLY A 30 -4.15 -0.90 19.85
CA GLY A 30 -5.49 -1.46 19.60
C GLY A 30 -6.15 -0.95 18.32
N GLN A 31 -5.38 -0.54 17.32
CA GLN A 31 -5.92 -0.06 16.05
C GLN A 31 -6.57 -1.22 15.27
N SER A 32 -7.77 -1.00 14.72
CA SER A 32 -8.39 -1.93 13.78
C SER A 32 -7.89 -1.73 12.35
N HIS A 33 -7.51 -0.49 12.00
CA HIS A 33 -7.07 -0.09 10.67
C HIS A 33 -5.85 0.81 10.75
N ILE A 34 -5.06 0.80 9.68
CA ILE A 34 -3.96 1.73 9.44
C ILE A 34 -4.18 2.53 8.16
N ASN A 35 -3.59 3.71 8.09
CA ASN A 35 -3.52 4.52 6.88
C ASN A 35 -2.04 4.81 6.56
N ILE A 36 -1.52 4.24 5.46
CA ILE A 36 -0.16 4.54 4.99
C ILE A 36 -0.26 5.68 3.98
N ALA A 37 0.30 6.84 4.32
CA ALA A 37 0.35 7.98 3.40
C ALA A 37 1.16 7.61 2.15
N LEU A 38 0.63 7.91 0.96
CA LEU A 38 1.31 7.57 -0.31
C LEU A 38 2.70 8.22 -0.43
N ARG A 39 2.91 9.40 0.17
CA ARG A 39 4.22 10.05 0.19
C ARG A 39 5.31 9.16 0.78
N GLY A 40 4.97 8.30 1.75
CA GLY A 40 5.90 7.37 2.38
C GLY A 40 6.40 6.28 1.43
N LEU A 41 5.69 6.05 0.32
CA LEU A 41 5.99 5.04 -0.68
C LEU A 41 6.90 5.57 -1.81
N PHE A 42 7.05 6.89 -1.96
CA PHE A 42 7.78 7.49 -3.09
C PHE A 42 9.25 7.02 -3.17
N TRP A 43 9.90 6.84 -2.02
CA TRP A 43 11.28 6.34 -1.94
C TRP A 43 11.46 4.88 -2.36
N TYR A 44 10.37 4.11 -2.38
CA TYR A 44 10.36 2.68 -2.66
C TYR A 44 9.82 2.37 -4.06
N TYR A 45 9.40 3.41 -4.80
CA TYR A 45 8.81 3.26 -6.12
C TYR A 45 9.89 3.06 -7.18
N SER A 46 9.75 2.01 -7.98
CA SER A 46 10.57 1.78 -9.18
C SER A 46 9.86 2.34 -10.40
N SER A 47 10.33 3.47 -10.91
CA SER A 47 9.78 4.13 -12.09
C SER A 47 9.84 3.24 -13.33
N THR A 48 8.83 3.34 -14.18
CA THR A 48 8.81 2.74 -15.52
C THR A 48 8.72 3.82 -16.60
N ALA A 49 8.92 3.45 -17.87
CA ALA A 49 8.76 4.39 -18.97
C ALA A 49 7.31 4.92 -19.09
N GLU A 50 6.33 4.08 -18.76
CA GLU A 50 4.90 4.42 -18.79
C GLU A 50 4.45 5.19 -17.54
N TYR A 51 5.08 4.89 -16.40
CA TYR A 51 4.77 5.47 -15.09
C TYR A 51 6.05 6.04 -14.44
N PRO A 52 6.42 7.28 -14.77
CA PRO A 52 7.58 7.93 -14.17
C PRO A 52 7.42 8.17 -12.66
N LYS A 53 6.19 8.39 -12.18
CA LYS A 53 5.87 8.65 -10.76
C LYS A 53 4.84 7.67 -10.24
N LEU A 54 4.92 7.36 -8.94
CA LEU A 54 3.89 6.55 -8.27
C LEU A 54 2.49 7.18 -8.42
N MET A 55 2.40 8.51 -8.42
CA MET A 55 1.12 9.19 -8.57
C MET A 55 0.44 8.92 -9.91
N ASP A 56 1.21 8.68 -10.98
CA ASP A 56 0.64 8.33 -12.28
C ASP A 56 -0.10 6.98 -12.20
N VAL A 57 0.46 6.01 -11.46
CA VAL A 57 -0.16 4.71 -11.17
C VAL A 57 -1.42 4.88 -10.31
N ILE A 58 -1.35 5.72 -9.28
CA ILE A 58 -2.45 5.97 -8.35
C ILE A 58 -3.62 6.63 -9.06
N GLU A 59 -3.37 7.60 -9.93
CA GLU A 59 -4.41 8.23 -10.73
C GLU A 59 -5.11 7.22 -11.65
N LYS A 60 -4.37 6.30 -12.29
CA LYS A 60 -4.98 5.23 -13.10
C LYS A 60 -5.91 4.34 -12.27
N ILE A 61 -5.46 3.89 -11.10
CA ILE A 61 -6.27 3.06 -10.19
C ILE A 61 -7.52 3.85 -9.73
N LEU A 62 -7.38 5.13 -9.41
CA LEU A 62 -8.50 5.96 -8.96
C LEU A 62 -9.56 6.19 -10.06
N HIS A 63 -9.19 6.16 -11.34
CA HIS A 63 -10.11 6.34 -12.46
C HIS A 63 -10.61 5.03 -13.09
N ASN A 64 -10.20 3.87 -12.58
CA ASN A 64 -10.60 2.57 -13.11
C ASN A 64 -11.24 1.70 -12.02
N ALA A 65 -12.52 1.37 -12.17
CA ALA A 65 -13.28 0.59 -11.19
C ALA A 65 -12.75 -0.85 -11.02
N ASP A 66 -12.34 -1.49 -12.12
CA ASP A 66 -11.82 -2.87 -12.08
C ASP A 66 -10.50 -2.94 -11.31
N MET A 67 -9.64 -1.92 -11.46
CA MET A 67 -8.38 -1.83 -10.70
C MET A 67 -8.62 -1.60 -9.20
N LYS A 68 -9.66 -0.83 -8.83
CA LYS A 68 -10.05 -0.67 -7.43
C LYS A 68 -10.52 -1.99 -6.83
N ILE A 69 -11.38 -2.71 -7.55
CA ILE A 69 -11.86 -4.03 -7.15
C ILE A 69 -10.69 -5.01 -7.04
N GLU A 70 -9.72 -4.95 -7.96
CA GLU A 70 -8.50 -5.76 -7.88
C GLU A 70 -7.70 -5.45 -6.61
N LEU A 71 -7.47 -4.16 -6.30
CA LEU A 71 -6.76 -3.74 -5.09
C LEU A 71 -7.50 -4.15 -3.81
N GLU A 72 -8.83 -4.07 -3.79
CA GLU A 72 -9.68 -4.48 -2.68
C GLU A 72 -9.58 -5.98 -2.36
N LYS A 73 -9.30 -6.84 -3.35
CA LYS A 73 -9.03 -8.28 -3.12
C LYS A 73 -7.80 -8.50 -2.23
N TYR A 74 -6.89 -7.53 -2.16
CA TYR A 74 -5.75 -7.54 -1.24
C TYR A 74 -6.07 -6.92 0.12
N GLY A 75 -7.32 -6.53 0.37
CA GLY A 75 -7.74 -5.87 1.60
C GLY A 75 -7.26 -4.42 1.72
N ILE A 76 -6.99 -3.76 0.59
CA ILE A 76 -6.46 -2.40 0.52
C ILE A 76 -7.45 -1.51 -0.23
N VAL A 77 -7.70 -0.31 0.30
CA VAL A 77 -8.43 0.75 -0.41
C VAL A 77 -7.62 2.04 -0.42
N ILE A 78 -7.77 2.85 -1.48
CA ILE A 78 -7.20 4.19 -1.53
C ILE A 78 -8.25 5.17 -0.99
N VAL A 79 -7.92 5.90 0.07
CA VAL A 79 -8.80 6.91 0.67
C VAL A 79 -8.13 8.28 0.63
N LYS A 80 -8.94 9.34 0.57
CA LYS A 80 -8.48 10.73 0.66
C LYS A 80 -8.85 11.29 2.04
N ILE A 81 -7.87 11.81 2.78
CA ILE A 81 -8.02 12.41 4.11
C ILE A 81 -7.23 13.71 4.13
N ASN A 82 -7.88 14.85 4.43
CA ASN A 82 -7.23 16.18 4.47
C ASN A 82 -6.35 16.46 3.24
N ASP A 83 -6.90 16.22 2.06
CA ASP A 83 -6.23 16.37 0.75
C ASP A 83 -5.04 15.45 0.45
N GLU A 84 -4.68 14.54 1.34
CA GLU A 84 -3.69 13.49 1.10
C GLU A 84 -4.35 12.13 0.81
N TYR A 85 -3.69 11.33 -0.03
CA TYR A 85 -4.09 9.96 -0.31
C TYR A 85 -3.36 8.96 0.58
N TYR A 86 -4.10 7.94 1.01
CA TYR A 86 -3.62 6.88 1.89
C TYR A 86 -4.04 5.52 1.37
N LEU A 87 -3.18 4.52 1.58
CA LEU A 87 -3.59 3.12 1.57
C LEU A 87 -4.17 2.78 2.93
N ARG A 88 -5.47 2.49 2.98
CA ARG A 88 -6.15 2.00 4.17
C ARG A 88 -6.32 0.49 4.09
N MET A 89 -6.04 -0.18 5.21
CA MET A 89 -6.23 -1.62 5.37
C MET A 89 -6.44 -1.97 6.84
N GLU A 90 -7.04 -3.13 7.10
CA GLU A 90 -7.07 -3.70 8.45
C GLU A 90 -5.67 -4.06 8.94
N VAL A 91 -5.47 -4.07 10.26
CA VAL A 91 -4.22 -4.56 10.87
C VAL A 91 -3.98 -6.05 10.56
N SER A 92 -5.05 -6.83 10.39
CA SER A 92 -5.01 -8.23 9.95
C SER A 92 -4.39 -8.37 8.54
N THR A 93 -4.77 -7.49 7.62
CA THR A 93 -4.21 -7.40 6.26
C THR A 93 -2.75 -6.94 6.31
N LEU A 94 -2.43 -5.91 7.10
CA LEU A 94 -1.06 -5.46 7.29
C LEU A 94 -0.16 -6.61 7.77
N GLU A 95 -0.60 -7.40 8.75
CA GLU A 95 0.16 -8.53 9.27
C GLU A 95 0.53 -9.55 8.18
N LYS A 96 -0.44 -9.91 7.32
CA LYS A 96 -0.20 -10.82 6.19
C LYS A 96 0.85 -10.24 5.24
N LEU A 97 0.67 -8.98 4.84
CA LEU A 97 1.58 -8.30 3.91
C LEU A 97 3.00 -8.14 4.46
N VAL A 98 3.14 -7.90 5.77
CA VAL A 98 4.45 -7.81 6.43
C VAL A 98 5.15 -9.16 6.41
N LYS A 99 4.46 -10.26 6.77
CA LYS A 99 5.02 -11.63 6.73
C LYS A 99 5.51 -11.99 5.33
N GLU A 100 4.69 -11.73 4.32
CA GLU A 100 5.06 -11.92 2.92
C GLU A 100 6.27 -11.08 2.49
N ALA A 101 6.38 -9.83 2.97
CA ALA A 101 7.47 -8.93 2.61
C ALA A 101 8.83 -9.35 3.20
N ILE A 102 8.84 -9.95 4.39
CA ILE A 102 10.05 -10.41 5.08
C ILE A 102 10.39 -11.87 4.81
N GLY A 103 9.51 -12.61 4.12
CA GLY A 103 9.72 -14.01 3.75
C GLY A 103 9.39 -15.02 4.85
N GLU A 104 8.59 -14.63 5.85
CA GLU A 104 8.05 -15.54 6.85
C GLU A 104 6.78 -16.21 6.30
N LYS A 105 6.78 -17.54 6.23
CA LYS A 105 5.62 -18.35 5.80
C LYS A 105 4.61 -18.53 6.93
#